data_AF-A0A8J7J5C6-F1
#
_entry.id   AF-A0A8J7J5C6-F1
#
_cell.length_a   1.000
_cell.length_b   1.000
_cell.length_c   1.000
_cell.angle_alpha   90.00
_cell.angle_beta   90.00
_cell.angle_gamma   90.00
#
_symmetry.space_group_name_H-M   'P 1'
#
loop_
_entity.id
_entity.type
_entity.pdbx_description
1 polymer ?
#
loop_
_entity_poly.entity_id
_entity_poly.type
_entity_poly.pdbx_seq_one_letter_code
_entity_poly.pdbx_strand_id
1 'polypeptide(L)'
;MVSPMGIDWFRVRIKPDVDRKLLDRLVKQQAVSFQSMRGKWTTSQSDDKLTLKLLEALHQDSYSNALSALSDLLIFPEWDDELNCPKDIPDLQSRWRVYPITYNEIFPPLWQMSAHRTILPGELNAQLETWKTWIAQVLQGEHEDYLRELHLYHTLCKMQEHWTCLRDYAIASLERTGNWTKKPQFIEVRDRILPLPSPNIEQISMYLCLDPARRKPGKREGFDAMYKSVFDELKMLIEVTRAWDSNVRGSWRLRYYEKCYLLTFEEFKNLARDEWLEEFFQWVERCVELGFGLYLY
;
A
#
# COMPACT_ATOMS: atom_id res chain seq x y z
N MET A 1 -4.08 19.08 8.00
CA MET A 1 -4.00 17.81 7.25
C MET A 1 -5.40 17.24 7.24
N VAL A 2 -6.06 17.27 6.09
CA VAL A 2 -7.31 16.51 5.91
C VAL A 2 -6.89 15.06 6.06
N SER A 3 -7.43 14.35 7.07
CA SER A 3 -7.21 12.91 7.16
C SER A 3 -7.65 12.36 5.80
N PRO A 4 -6.75 11.73 5.00
CA PRO A 4 -7.19 11.13 3.74
C PRO A 4 -8.37 10.24 4.10
N MET A 5 -9.52 10.45 3.43
CA MET A 5 -10.66 9.56 3.60
C MET A 5 -10.15 8.17 3.26
N GLY A 6 -9.91 7.34 4.29
CA GLY A 6 -9.37 6.02 4.08
C GLY A 6 -10.40 5.15 3.36
N ILE A 7 -9.88 4.14 2.67
CA ILE A 7 -10.70 3.17 1.94
C ILE A 7 -11.14 2.11 2.93
N ASP A 8 -12.44 1.83 2.97
CA ASP A 8 -13.05 0.92 3.92
C ASP A 8 -13.68 -0.27 3.22
N TRP A 9 -13.70 -1.40 3.92
CA TRP A 9 -14.63 -2.49 3.68
C TRP A 9 -15.80 -2.36 4.64
N PHE A 10 -17.01 -2.34 4.11
CA PHE A 10 -18.24 -2.46 4.88
C PHE A 10 -18.71 -3.91 4.88
N ARG A 11 -19.11 -4.44 6.04
CA ARG A 11 -19.75 -5.76 6.07
C ARG A 11 -21.14 -5.66 5.44
N VAL A 12 -21.47 -6.57 4.52
CA VAL A 12 -22.71 -6.52 3.74
C VAL A 12 -23.32 -7.90 3.53
N ARG A 13 -24.65 -7.95 3.35
CA ARG A 13 -25.34 -9.14 2.81
C ARG A 13 -25.82 -8.87 1.40
N ILE A 14 -26.07 -9.93 0.64
CA ILE A 14 -26.73 -9.83 -0.66
C ILE A 14 -28.24 -9.82 -0.43
N LYS A 15 -28.98 -8.93 -1.10
CA LYS A 15 -30.44 -8.96 -1.07
C LYS A 15 -30.98 -10.29 -1.62
N PRO A 16 -32.16 -10.75 -1.17
CA PRO A 16 -32.80 -11.92 -1.77
C PRO A 16 -32.99 -11.74 -3.29
N ASP A 17 -32.95 -12.85 -4.03
CA ASP A 17 -33.25 -12.91 -5.48
C ASP A 17 -32.36 -12.08 -6.42
N VAL A 18 -31.21 -11.59 -5.93
CA VAL A 18 -30.22 -10.89 -6.77
C VAL A 18 -29.62 -11.85 -7.81
N ASP A 19 -29.61 -11.42 -9.07
CA ASP A 19 -28.89 -12.14 -10.13
C ASP A 19 -27.39 -12.16 -9.85
N ARG A 20 -26.87 -13.37 -9.57
CA ARG A 20 -25.47 -13.56 -9.24
C ARG A 20 -24.52 -13.14 -10.36
N LYS A 21 -24.91 -13.33 -11.63
CA LYS A 21 -24.08 -12.94 -12.78
C LYS A 21 -23.93 -11.43 -12.88
N LEU A 22 -25.02 -10.69 -12.62
CA LEU A 22 -24.99 -9.24 -12.54
C LEU A 22 -24.09 -8.78 -11.40
N LEU A 23 -24.24 -9.36 -10.21
CA LEU A 23 -23.44 -9.02 -9.04
C LEU A 23 -21.93 -9.23 -9.29
N ASP A 24 -21.54 -10.41 -9.79
CA ASP A 24 -20.13 -10.73 -10.09
C ASP A 24 -19.55 -9.77 -11.16
N ARG A 25 -20.35 -9.39 -12.16
CA ARG A 25 -19.95 -8.41 -13.19
C ARG A 25 -19.70 -7.04 -12.58
N LEU A 26 -20.59 -6.56 -11.72
CA LEU A 26 -20.46 -5.26 -11.07
C LEU A 26 -19.26 -5.21 -10.11
N VAL A 27 -19.02 -6.28 -9.34
CA VAL A 27 -17.82 -6.39 -8.49
C VAL A 27 -16.54 -6.31 -9.33
N LYS A 28 -16.48 -7.03 -10.45
CA LYS A 28 -15.32 -6.96 -11.38
C LYS A 28 -15.15 -5.57 -11.97
N GLN A 29 -16.24 -4.93 -12.41
CA GLN A 29 -16.20 -3.58 -12.96
C GLN A 29 -15.73 -2.55 -11.92
N GLN A 30 -16.23 -2.65 -10.68
CA GLN A 30 -15.80 -1.82 -9.56
C GLN A 30 -14.28 -2.00 -9.33
N ALA A 31 -13.82 -3.25 -9.20
CA ALA A 31 -12.42 -3.57 -8.92
C ALA A 31 -11.48 -3.04 -10.01
N VAL A 32 -11.76 -3.32 -11.29
CA VAL A 32 -10.94 -2.86 -12.42
C VAL A 32 -10.88 -1.33 -12.47
N SER A 33 -12.03 -0.66 -12.29
CA SER A 33 -12.08 0.80 -12.36
C SER A 33 -11.32 1.41 -11.18
N PHE A 34 -11.51 0.90 -9.96
CA PHE A 34 -10.83 1.40 -8.76
C PHE A 34 -9.31 1.18 -8.82
N GLN A 35 -8.86 -0.01 -9.17
CA GLN A 35 -7.43 -0.36 -9.28
C GLN A 35 -6.72 0.47 -10.37
N SER A 36 -7.45 0.88 -11.40
CA SER A 36 -6.90 1.74 -12.47
C SER A 36 -6.73 3.20 -12.02
N MET A 37 -7.50 3.65 -11.02
CA MET A 37 -7.39 4.99 -10.41
C MET A 37 -6.34 5.00 -9.29
N ARG A 38 -5.09 4.75 -9.64
CA ARG A 38 -3.95 4.64 -8.70
C ARG A 38 -3.89 5.76 -7.67
N GLY A 39 -4.15 7.01 -8.07
CA GLY A 39 -4.16 8.17 -7.17
C GLY A 39 -5.15 8.11 -6.01
N LYS A 40 -6.09 7.14 -5.99
CA LYS A 40 -7.04 6.93 -4.88
C LYS A 40 -6.53 6.00 -3.78
N TRP A 41 -5.58 5.12 -4.08
CA TRP A 41 -5.17 4.06 -3.15
C TRP A 41 -3.66 3.91 -2.98
N THR A 42 -2.85 4.38 -3.91
CA THR A 42 -1.40 4.54 -3.70
C THR A 42 -1.08 5.95 -3.23
N THR A 43 -0.14 6.05 -2.29
CA THR A 43 0.45 7.31 -1.83
C THR A 43 1.65 7.75 -2.66
N SER A 44 2.01 7.00 -3.70
CA SER A 44 3.22 7.27 -4.46
C SER A 44 3.11 8.59 -5.20
N GLN A 45 4.00 9.53 -4.87
CA GLN A 45 4.01 10.88 -5.45
C GLN A 45 4.71 10.95 -6.81
N SER A 46 5.35 9.86 -7.25
CA SER A 46 6.16 9.82 -8.47
C SER A 46 5.36 9.64 -9.76
N ASP A 47 4.06 9.36 -9.65
CA ASP A 47 3.22 9.16 -10.83
C ASP A 47 2.95 10.49 -11.55
N ASP A 48 3.03 10.45 -12.89
CA ASP A 48 2.66 11.59 -13.73
C ASP A 48 1.21 12.01 -13.43
N LYS A 49 1.06 13.19 -12.82
CA LYS A 49 -0.23 13.77 -12.42
C LYS A 49 -1.20 13.86 -13.59
N LEU A 50 -0.71 14.04 -14.82
CA LEU A 50 -1.56 14.08 -16.00
C LEU A 50 -2.13 12.68 -16.31
N THR A 51 -1.27 11.67 -16.36
CA THR A 51 -1.67 10.27 -16.53
C THR A 51 -2.66 9.83 -15.45
N LEU A 52 -2.40 10.16 -14.17
CA LEU A 52 -3.32 9.83 -13.08
C LEU A 52 -4.69 10.48 -13.27
N LYS A 53 -4.74 11.77 -13.60
CA LYS A 53 -5.99 12.50 -13.86
C LYS A 53 -6.74 11.93 -15.06
N LEU A 54 -6.02 11.50 -16.10
CA LEU A 54 -6.61 10.88 -17.27
C LEU A 54 -7.25 9.53 -16.91
N LEU A 55 -6.53 8.67 -16.18
CA LEU A 55 -7.07 7.39 -15.71
C LEU A 55 -8.27 7.58 -14.78
N GLU A 56 -8.21 8.55 -13.87
CA GLU A 56 -9.35 8.91 -13.03
C GLU A 56 -10.55 9.33 -13.89
N ALA A 57 -10.37 10.26 -14.83
CA ALA A 57 -11.44 10.69 -15.72
C ALA A 57 -12.04 9.53 -16.54
N LEU A 58 -11.21 8.59 -17.00
CA LEU A 58 -11.66 7.44 -17.80
C LEU A 58 -12.45 6.41 -16.98
N HIS A 59 -12.12 6.23 -15.70
CA HIS A 59 -12.66 5.14 -14.88
C HIS A 59 -13.66 5.59 -13.82
N GLN A 60 -13.73 6.90 -13.52
CA GLN A 60 -14.59 7.42 -12.45
C GLN A 60 -16.06 7.11 -12.66
N ASP A 61 -16.61 7.34 -13.86
CA ASP A 61 -18.03 7.07 -14.13
C ASP A 61 -18.35 5.58 -14.03
N SER A 62 -17.47 4.74 -14.59
CA SER A 62 -17.59 3.28 -14.50
C SER A 62 -17.58 2.81 -13.04
N TYR A 63 -16.68 3.37 -12.23
CA TYR A 63 -16.59 3.08 -10.80
C TYR A 63 -17.84 3.54 -10.06
N SER A 64 -18.27 4.78 -10.21
CA SER A 64 -19.46 5.34 -9.55
C SER A 64 -20.74 4.60 -9.92
N ASN A 65 -20.91 4.23 -11.18
CA ASN A 65 -22.06 3.45 -11.63
C ASN A 65 -22.07 2.05 -11.02
N ALA A 66 -20.92 1.37 -10.97
CA ALA A 66 -20.81 0.06 -10.33
C ALA A 66 -21.03 0.15 -8.82
N LEU A 67 -20.48 1.18 -8.16
CA LEU A 67 -20.64 1.46 -6.74
C LEU A 67 -22.12 1.62 -6.36
N SER A 68 -22.84 2.48 -7.10
CA SER A 68 -24.28 2.74 -6.88
C SER A 68 -25.11 1.48 -7.12
N ALA A 69 -24.89 0.79 -8.25
CA ALA A 69 -25.62 -0.42 -8.58
C ALA A 69 -25.36 -1.54 -7.56
N LEU A 70 -24.13 -1.69 -7.05
CA LEU A 70 -23.84 -2.63 -5.97
C LEU A 70 -24.56 -2.24 -4.68
N SER A 71 -24.60 -0.95 -4.33
CA SER A 71 -25.29 -0.48 -3.13
C SER A 71 -26.78 -0.85 -3.15
N ASP A 72 -27.42 -0.78 -4.33
CA ASP A 72 -28.82 -1.18 -4.52
C ASP A 72 -29.05 -2.69 -4.39
N LEU A 73 -28.02 -3.53 -4.54
CA LEU A 73 -28.11 -5.00 -4.47
C LEU A 73 -27.66 -5.57 -3.11
N LEU A 74 -27.10 -4.73 -2.24
CA LEU A 74 -26.52 -5.12 -0.97
C LEU A 74 -27.33 -4.57 0.21
N ILE A 75 -27.25 -5.26 1.34
CA ILE A 75 -27.82 -4.85 2.62
C ILE A 75 -26.66 -4.43 3.50
N PHE A 76 -26.65 -3.16 3.88
CA PHE A 76 -25.69 -2.57 4.81
C PHE A 76 -26.25 -2.63 6.24
N PRO A 77 -25.38 -2.71 7.26
CA PRO A 77 -25.80 -2.53 8.64
C PRO A 77 -26.39 -1.14 8.83
N GLU A 78 -27.58 -1.06 9.42
CA GLU A 78 -28.15 0.21 9.87
C GLU A 78 -27.39 0.68 11.12
N TRP A 79 -27.11 1.98 11.19
CA TRP A 79 -26.47 2.58 12.35
C TRP A 79 -27.51 3.04 13.38
N ASP A 80 -27.23 2.77 14.65
CA ASP A 80 -27.96 3.30 15.80
C ASP A 80 -27.19 4.52 16.34
N ASP A 81 -27.73 5.72 16.12
CA ASP A 81 -27.12 6.96 16.58
C ASP A 81 -27.13 7.09 18.12
N GLU A 82 -28.11 6.49 18.81
CA GLU A 82 -28.24 6.58 20.26
C GLU A 82 -27.21 5.69 20.96
N LEU A 83 -27.02 4.48 20.45
CA LEU A 83 -26.07 3.50 20.99
C LEU A 83 -24.67 3.59 20.35
N ASN A 84 -24.52 4.40 19.30
CA ASN A 84 -23.30 4.56 18.52
C ASN A 84 -22.74 3.20 18.06
N CYS A 85 -23.61 2.32 17.56
CA CYS A 85 -23.27 0.98 17.09
C CYS A 85 -24.21 0.50 15.96
N PRO A 86 -23.88 -0.59 15.26
CA PRO A 86 -24.79 -1.18 14.28
C PRO A 86 -26.02 -1.82 14.96
N LYS A 87 -27.22 -1.58 14.42
CA LYS A 87 -28.48 -2.12 14.95
C LYS A 87 -28.59 -3.64 14.85
N ASP A 88 -27.98 -4.23 13.84
CA ASP A 88 -28.08 -5.66 13.59
C ASP A 88 -27.19 -6.48 14.53
N ILE A 89 -25.93 -6.09 14.68
CA ILE A 89 -24.93 -6.74 15.53
C ILE A 89 -24.11 -5.64 16.24
N PRO A 90 -24.53 -5.22 17.45
CA PRO A 90 -23.95 -4.08 18.16
C PRO A 90 -22.46 -4.19 18.47
N ASP A 91 -21.95 -5.41 18.64
CA ASP A 91 -20.56 -5.69 19.01
C ASP A 91 -19.64 -5.97 17.79
N LEU A 92 -20.17 -5.91 16.56
CA LEU A 92 -19.40 -6.08 15.34
C LEU A 92 -19.43 -4.80 14.51
N GLN A 93 -18.27 -4.14 14.42
CA GLN A 93 -18.11 -2.91 13.64
C GLN A 93 -18.65 -3.05 12.21
N SER A 94 -19.30 -2.00 11.71
CA SER A 94 -19.90 -1.98 10.36
C SER A 94 -18.86 -1.97 9.24
N ARG A 95 -17.64 -1.51 9.53
CA ARG A 95 -16.57 -1.36 8.56
C ARG A 95 -15.19 -1.56 9.17
N TRP A 96 -14.22 -1.85 8.31
CA TRP A 96 -12.80 -1.91 8.63
C TRP A 96 -11.98 -1.27 7.51
N ARG A 97 -10.81 -0.69 7.82
CA ARG A 97 -9.91 -0.16 6.78
C ARG A 97 -9.37 -1.30 5.93
N VAL A 98 -9.16 -1.11 4.63
CA VAL A 98 -8.56 -2.17 3.78
C VAL A 98 -7.06 -2.38 4.03
N TYR A 99 -6.43 -1.46 4.74
CA TYR A 99 -4.98 -1.35 4.94
C TYR A 99 -4.29 -2.52 5.65
N PRO A 100 -4.92 -3.31 6.57
CA PRO A 100 -4.27 -4.49 7.12
C PRO A 100 -3.79 -5.47 6.05
N ILE A 101 -4.47 -5.50 4.89
CA ILE A 101 -4.04 -6.28 3.74
C ILE A 101 -3.30 -5.41 2.72
N THR A 102 -3.82 -4.23 2.39
CA THR A 102 -3.30 -3.45 1.25
C THR A 102 -2.04 -2.65 1.55
N TYR A 103 -1.74 -2.36 2.83
CA TYR A 103 -0.58 -1.57 3.27
C TYR A 103 0.40 -2.41 4.09
N ASN A 104 0.07 -3.65 4.41
CA ASN A 104 1.00 -4.57 5.04
C ASN A 104 1.91 -5.21 3.99
N GLU A 105 3.15 -4.73 3.94
CA GLU A 105 4.18 -5.11 2.95
C GLU A 105 4.58 -6.60 3.03
N ILE A 106 4.13 -7.35 4.04
CA ILE A 106 4.36 -8.80 4.13
C ILE A 106 3.54 -9.59 3.10
N PHE A 107 2.43 -9.04 2.61
CA PHE A 107 1.62 -9.69 1.60
C PHE A 107 2.21 -9.51 0.20
N PRO A 108 2.06 -10.48 -0.72
CA PRO A 108 2.45 -10.31 -2.12
C PRO A 108 1.81 -9.06 -2.76
N PRO A 109 2.52 -8.32 -3.64
CA PRO A 109 1.98 -7.08 -4.23
C PRO A 109 0.68 -7.28 -5.01
N LEU A 110 0.52 -8.41 -5.71
CA LEU A 110 -0.74 -8.72 -6.39
C LEU A 110 -1.90 -8.93 -5.43
N TRP A 111 -1.64 -9.42 -4.22
CA TRP A 111 -2.67 -9.62 -3.20
C TRP A 111 -3.06 -8.30 -2.55
N GLN A 112 -2.09 -7.42 -2.28
CA GLN A 112 -2.34 -6.05 -1.85
C GLN A 112 -3.20 -5.31 -2.89
N MET A 113 -2.86 -5.42 -4.17
CA MET A 113 -3.66 -4.81 -5.25
C MET A 113 -5.05 -5.44 -5.37
N SER A 114 -5.14 -6.77 -5.36
CA SER A 114 -6.41 -7.50 -5.55
C SER A 114 -7.38 -7.31 -4.38
N ALA A 115 -6.89 -7.00 -3.18
CA ALA A 115 -7.71 -6.65 -2.02
C ALA A 115 -8.48 -5.32 -2.20
N HIS A 116 -8.10 -4.45 -3.13
CA HIS A 116 -8.92 -3.29 -3.49
C HIS A 116 -10.14 -3.68 -4.34
N ARG A 117 -11.03 -4.50 -3.78
CA ARG A 117 -12.29 -4.94 -4.39
C ARG A 117 -13.34 -5.26 -3.33
N THR A 118 -14.59 -5.35 -3.77
CA THR A 118 -15.65 -6.02 -3.01
C THR A 118 -15.40 -7.54 -3.02
N ILE A 119 -15.52 -8.18 -1.85
CA ILE A 119 -15.41 -9.63 -1.65
C ILE A 119 -16.79 -10.15 -1.24
N LEU A 120 -17.38 -11.04 -2.03
CA LEU A 120 -18.74 -11.52 -1.79
C LEU A 120 -18.77 -12.57 -0.66
N PRO A 121 -19.91 -12.79 0.05
CA PRO A 121 -19.98 -13.73 1.17
C PRO A 121 -19.46 -15.13 0.85
N GLY A 122 -19.79 -15.66 -0.33
CA GLY A 122 -19.33 -16.99 -0.80
C GLY A 122 -17.84 -17.06 -1.15
N GLU A 123 -17.14 -15.93 -1.25
CA GLU A 123 -15.71 -15.85 -1.53
C GLU A 123 -14.87 -15.56 -0.28
N LEU A 124 -15.48 -14.91 0.73
CA LEU A 124 -14.77 -14.32 1.84
C LEU A 124 -14.00 -15.34 2.67
N ASN A 125 -14.60 -16.50 2.95
CA ASN A 125 -13.93 -17.55 3.73
C ASN A 125 -12.65 -18.04 3.02
N ALA A 126 -12.73 -18.34 1.72
CA ALA A 126 -11.56 -18.80 0.97
C ALA A 126 -10.45 -17.73 0.90
N GLN A 127 -10.84 -16.46 0.80
CA GLN A 127 -9.90 -15.34 0.79
C GLN A 127 -9.23 -15.17 2.17
N LEU A 128 -9.99 -15.26 3.26
CA LEU A 128 -9.47 -15.21 4.63
C LEU A 128 -8.49 -16.35 4.89
N GLU A 129 -8.84 -17.59 4.54
CA GLU A 129 -7.97 -18.75 4.71
C GLU A 129 -6.66 -18.60 3.93
N THR A 130 -6.72 -18.01 2.73
CA THR A 130 -5.52 -17.70 1.94
C THR A 130 -4.58 -16.74 2.68
N TRP A 131 -5.12 -15.66 3.25
CA TRP A 131 -4.34 -14.69 4.01
C TRP A 131 -3.78 -15.27 5.31
N LYS A 132 -4.59 -15.98 6.10
CA LYS A 132 -4.17 -16.60 7.35
C LYS A 132 -3.11 -17.68 7.12
N THR A 133 -3.29 -18.51 6.10
CA THR A 133 -2.29 -19.53 5.72
C THR A 133 -0.96 -18.88 5.37
N TRP A 134 -0.98 -17.81 4.56
CA TRP A 134 0.24 -17.07 4.23
C TRP A 134 0.97 -16.55 5.48
N ILE A 135 0.25 -15.89 6.38
CA ILE A 135 0.84 -15.37 7.63
C ILE A 135 1.41 -16.51 8.49
N ALA A 136 0.68 -17.61 8.63
CA ALA A 136 1.15 -18.78 9.38
C ALA A 136 2.45 -19.35 8.78
N GLN A 137 2.53 -19.48 7.45
CA GLN A 137 3.72 -19.94 6.75
C GLN A 137 4.92 -19.00 6.96
N VAL A 138 4.69 -17.68 6.83
CA VAL A 138 5.73 -16.67 7.10
C VAL A 138 6.23 -16.76 8.54
N LEU A 139 5.33 -16.92 9.52
CA LEU A 139 5.70 -17.06 10.94
C LEU A 139 6.46 -18.37 11.23
N GLN A 140 6.25 -19.41 10.42
CA GLN A 140 6.99 -20.67 10.47
C GLN A 140 8.36 -20.60 9.77
N GLY A 141 8.71 -19.45 9.18
CA GLY A 141 9.97 -19.26 8.47
C GLY A 141 9.97 -19.77 7.02
N GLU A 142 8.79 -20.06 6.47
CA GLU A 142 8.67 -20.37 5.04
C GLU A 142 8.89 -19.10 4.19
N HIS A 143 9.14 -19.30 2.89
CA HIS A 143 9.25 -18.23 1.89
C HIS A 143 10.41 -17.23 2.11
N GLU A 144 11.43 -17.56 2.91
CA GLU A 144 12.50 -16.62 3.30
C GLU A 144 13.11 -15.86 2.10
N ASP A 145 13.55 -16.57 1.07
CA ASP A 145 14.14 -15.92 -0.12
C ASP A 145 13.14 -14.98 -0.83
N TYR A 146 11.85 -15.34 -0.86
CA TYR A 146 10.82 -14.48 -1.44
C TYR A 146 10.59 -13.23 -0.60
N LEU A 147 10.53 -13.37 0.72
CA LEU A 147 10.36 -12.25 1.63
C LEU A 147 11.56 -11.30 1.57
N ARG A 148 12.78 -11.80 1.37
CA ARG A 148 13.97 -10.94 1.14
C ARG A 148 13.86 -10.18 -0.18
N GLU A 149 13.39 -10.82 -1.25
CA GLU A 149 13.11 -10.16 -2.53
C GLU A 149 12.03 -9.07 -2.37
N LEU A 150 10.96 -9.38 -1.63
CA LEU A 150 9.85 -8.47 -1.36
C LEU A 150 10.29 -7.27 -0.49
N HIS A 151 11.07 -7.52 0.56
CA HIS A 151 11.64 -6.48 1.41
C HIS A 151 12.53 -5.53 0.62
N LEU A 152 13.38 -6.08 -0.26
CA LEU A 152 14.24 -5.28 -1.11
C LEU A 152 13.44 -4.46 -2.14
N TYR A 153 12.38 -5.04 -2.72
CA TYR A 153 11.45 -4.34 -3.61
C TYR A 153 10.79 -3.14 -2.92
N HIS A 154 10.15 -3.34 -1.76
CA HIS A 154 9.50 -2.26 -1.02
C HIS A 154 10.50 -1.17 -0.59
N THR A 155 11.70 -1.59 -0.19
CA THR A 155 12.80 -0.66 0.15
C THR A 155 13.19 0.21 -1.04
N LEU A 156 13.37 -0.39 -2.22
CA LEU A 156 13.68 0.36 -3.44
C LEU A 156 12.56 1.32 -3.86
N CYS A 157 11.30 0.91 -3.77
CA CYS A 157 10.16 1.79 -4.03
C CYS A 157 10.20 3.03 -3.12
N LYS A 158 10.38 2.84 -1.81
CA LYS A 158 10.53 3.94 -0.84
C LYS A 158 11.78 4.78 -1.08
N MET A 159 12.89 4.17 -1.49
CA MET A 159 14.11 4.89 -1.87
C MET A 159 13.89 5.77 -3.09
N GLN A 160 13.15 5.30 -4.11
CA GLN A 160 12.85 6.10 -5.29
C GLN A 160 12.01 7.32 -4.95
N GLU A 161 10.99 7.17 -4.11
CA GLU A 161 10.17 8.29 -3.64
C GLU A 161 11.01 9.31 -2.87
N HIS A 162 11.84 8.84 -1.93
CA HIS A 162 12.77 9.68 -1.18
C HIS A 162 13.74 10.42 -2.12
N TRP A 163 14.40 9.70 -3.02
CA TRP A 163 15.33 10.28 -3.99
C TRP A 163 14.66 11.33 -4.87
N THR A 164 13.46 11.04 -5.38
CA THR A 164 12.69 11.97 -6.23
C THR A 164 12.38 13.26 -5.47
N CYS A 165 11.84 13.16 -4.25
CA CYS A 165 11.59 14.32 -3.40
C CYS A 165 12.86 15.12 -3.11
N LEU A 166 13.97 14.45 -2.76
CA LEU A 166 15.24 15.11 -2.47
C LEU A 166 15.79 15.84 -3.68
N ARG A 167 15.76 15.20 -4.85
CA ARG A 167 16.23 15.75 -6.11
C ARG A 167 15.38 16.94 -6.55
N ASP A 168 14.06 16.84 -6.47
CA ASP A 168 13.13 17.91 -6.83
C ASP A 168 13.35 19.15 -5.96
N TYR A 169 13.57 18.96 -4.65
CA TYR A 169 13.87 20.06 -3.73
C TYR A 169 15.25 20.67 -4.00
N ALA A 170 16.26 19.86 -4.33
CA ALA A 170 17.58 20.34 -4.74
C ALA A 170 17.49 21.18 -6.03
N ILE A 171 16.75 20.72 -7.05
CA ILE A 171 16.51 21.47 -8.29
C ILE A 171 15.78 22.77 -8.01
N ALA A 172 14.64 22.70 -7.29
CA ALA A 172 13.83 23.88 -6.96
C ALA A 172 14.59 24.93 -6.13
N SER A 173 15.64 24.52 -5.42
CA SER A 173 16.48 25.45 -4.64
C SER A 173 17.43 26.30 -5.50
N LEU A 174 17.69 25.92 -6.76
CA LEU A 174 18.54 26.69 -7.68
C LEU A 174 17.92 28.06 -8.00
N GLU A 175 16.59 28.13 -8.06
CA GLU A 175 15.85 29.36 -8.36
C GLU A 175 15.68 30.28 -7.14
N ARG A 176 16.16 29.85 -5.96
CA ARG A 176 15.92 30.56 -4.70
C ARG A 176 17.08 31.48 -4.34
N THR A 177 16.74 32.73 -3.99
CA THR A 177 17.71 33.81 -3.74
C THR A 177 17.96 34.12 -2.24
N GLY A 178 17.33 33.36 -1.33
CA GLY A 178 17.40 33.61 0.11
C GLY A 178 18.79 33.39 0.72
N ASN A 179 19.11 34.05 1.84
CA ASN A 179 20.44 33.97 2.45
C ASN A 179 20.90 32.54 2.81
N TRP A 180 19.97 31.63 3.07
CA TRP A 180 20.31 30.23 3.37
C TRP A 180 20.81 29.47 2.14
N THR A 181 20.39 29.83 0.92
CA THR A 181 20.81 29.15 -0.32
C THR A 181 22.22 29.55 -0.78
N LYS A 182 22.76 30.62 -0.20
CA LYS A 182 24.12 31.10 -0.45
C LYS A 182 25.17 30.54 0.50
N LYS A 183 24.75 29.75 1.51
CA LYS A 183 25.68 29.16 2.48
C LYS A 183 26.54 28.10 1.78
N PRO A 184 27.87 28.10 1.95
CA PRO A 184 28.75 27.11 1.32
C PRO A 184 28.33 25.66 1.62
N GLN A 185 27.94 25.38 2.87
CA GLN A 185 27.50 24.04 3.28
C GLN A 185 26.22 23.60 2.56
N PHE A 186 25.29 24.53 2.29
CA PHE A 186 24.09 24.23 1.55
C PHE A 186 24.39 23.95 0.08
N ILE A 187 25.24 24.77 -0.54
CA ILE A 187 25.68 24.59 -1.93
C ILE A 187 26.35 23.23 -2.09
N GLU A 188 27.26 22.86 -1.19
CA GLU A 188 27.93 21.56 -1.20
C GLU A 188 26.94 20.39 -1.13
N VAL A 189 25.96 20.44 -0.23
CA VAL A 189 24.95 19.38 -0.10
C VAL A 189 24.09 19.29 -1.36
N ARG A 190 23.63 20.42 -1.90
CA ARG A 190 22.86 20.46 -3.15
C ARG A 190 23.66 19.87 -4.32
N ASP A 191 24.92 20.27 -4.45
CA ASP A 191 25.79 19.82 -5.54
C ASP A 191 26.16 18.34 -5.40
N ARG A 192 26.08 17.77 -4.19
CA ARG A 192 26.12 16.31 -3.95
C ARG A 192 24.83 15.60 -4.34
N ILE A 193 23.65 16.20 -4.14
CA ILE A 193 22.34 15.60 -4.45
C ILE A 193 22.11 15.49 -5.96
N LEU A 194 22.37 16.56 -6.71
CA LEU A 194 22.07 16.64 -8.14
C LEU A 194 22.67 15.50 -9.00
N PRO A 195 23.92 15.03 -8.76
CA PRO A 195 24.49 13.90 -9.49
C PRO A 195 24.12 12.52 -8.92
N LEU A 196 23.37 12.42 -7.81
CA LEU A 196 23.00 11.11 -7.24
C LEU A 196 22.23 10.29 -8.29
N PRO A 197 22.62 9.03 -8.54
CA PRO A 197 21.89 8.15 -9.44
C PRO A 197 20.51 7.82 -8.88
N SER A 198 19.54 7.60 -9.77
CA SER A 198 18.22 7.09 -9.38
C SER A 198 18.34 5.64 -8.90
N PRO A 199 17.62 5.24 -7.84
CA PRO A 199 17.50 3.82 -7.47
C PRO A 199 17.00 2.96 -8.64
N ASN A 200 17.63 1.81 -8.88
CA ASN A 200 17.27 0.92 -9.99
C ASN A 200 16.17 -0.08 -9.58
N ILE A 201 14.91 0.35 -9.58
CA ILE A 201 13.77 -0.52 -9.23
C ILE A 201 13.51 -1.60 -10.29
N GLU A 202 13.82 -1.31 -11.56
CA GLU A 202 13.57 -2.24 -12.68
C GLU A 202 14.32 -3.55 -12.47
N GLN A 203 15.55 -3.46 -11.96
CA GLN A 203 16.38 -4.62 -11.66
C GLN A 203 15.68 -5.61 -10.73
N ILE A 204 14.81 -5.19 -9.80
CA ILE A 204 14.09 -6.10 -8.90
C ILE A 204 12.69 -6.40 -9.40
N SER A 205 12.02 -5.45 -10.03
CA SER A 205 10.65 -5.63 -10.54
C SER A 205 10.58 -6.69 -11.63
N MET A 206 11.61 -6.82 -12.46
CA MET A 206 11.71 -7.91 -13.44
C MET A 206 11.77 -9.30 -12.80
N TYR A 207 12.14 -9.35 -11.52
CA TYR A 207 12.51 -10.57 -10.83
C TYR A 207 11.51 -10.97 -9.76
N LEU A 208 10.86 -10.02 -9.09
CA LEU A 208 9.89 -10.31 -8.05
C LEU A 208 8.73 -11.14 -8.63
N CYS A 209 8.58 -12.37 -8.13
CA CYS A 209 7.46 -13.21 -8.50
C CYS A 209 6.20 -12.66 -7.84
N LEU A 210 5.34 -12.01 -8.61
CA LEU A 210 4.16 -11.34 -8.06
C LEU A 210 3.17 -12.30 -7.38
N ASP A 211 3.24 -13.59 -7.70
CA ASP A 211 2.49 -14.68 -7.08
C ASP A 211 3.46 -15.70 -6.47
N PRO A 212 3.56 -15.82 -5.13
CA PRO A 212 4.51 -16.72 -4.49
C PRO A 212 4.30 -18.19 -4.90
N ALA A 213 3.07 -18.60 -5.24
CA ALA A 213 2.77 -19.96 -5.65
C ALA A 213 3.43 -20.35 -7.00
N ARG A 214 3.84 -19.36 -7.80
CA ARG A 214 4.52 -19.57 -9.10
C ARG A 214 6.03 -19.47 -8.98
N ARG A 215 6.56 -19.20 -7.79
CA ARG A 215 7.99 -19.00 -7.58
C ARG A 215 8.72 -20.32 -7.76
N LYS A 216 9.76 -20.31 -8.59
CA LYS A 216 10.69 -21.44 -8.66
C LYS A 216 11.61 -21.38 -7.43
N PRO A 217 11.78 -22.49 -6.70
CA PRO A 217 12.72 -22.54 -5.59
C PRO A 217 14.15 -22.35 -6.09
N GLY A 218 14.96 -21.62 -5.33
CA GLY A 218 16.38 -21.41 -5.62
C GLY A 218 16.86 -20.02 -5.21
N LYS A 219 18.05 -19.98 -4.60
CA LYS A 219 18.76 -18.72 -4.34
C LYS A 219 19.28 -18.16 -5.66
N ARG A 220 19.06 -16.86 -5.87
CA ARG A 220 19.61 -16.16 -7.03
C ARG A 220 21.07 -15.83 -6.80
N GLU A 221 21.89 -16.09 -7.80
CA GLU A 221 23.29 -15.68 -7.80
C GLU A 221 23.41 -14.16 -7.67
N GLY A 222 24.31 -13.69 -6.80
CA GLY A 222 24.56 -12.26 -6.58
C GLY A 222 23.49 -11.51 -5.76
N PHE A 223 22.40 -12.16 -5.35
CA PHE A 223 21.32 -11.49 -4.60
C PHE A 223 21.81 -10.87 -3.28
N ASP A 224 22.64 -11.58 -2.51
CA ASP A 224 23.15 -11.07 -1.23
C ASP A 224 24.02 -9.82 -1.41
N ALA A 225 24.83 -9.77 -2.47
CA ALA A 225 25.65 -8.61 -2.79
C ALA A 225 24.79 -7.40 -3.21
N MET A 226 23.78 -7.63 -4.04
CA MET A 226 22.79 -6.62 -4.44
C MET A 226 22.01 -6.11 -3.22
N TYR A 227 21.50 -7.02 -2.39
CA TYR A 227 20.76 -6.70 -1.17
C TYR A 227 21.59 -5.80 -0.27
N LYS A 228 22.86 -6.17 0.00
CA LYS A 228 23.76 -5.32 0.79
C LYS A 228 24.01 -3.95 0.16
N SER A 229 24.29 -3.89 -1.16
CA SER A 229 24.55 -2.64 -1.88
C SER A 229 23.40 -1.64 -1.72
N VAL A 230 22.16 -2.10 -1.90
CA VAL A 230 20.97 -1.25 -1.78
C VAL A 230 20.83 -0.67 -0.37
N PHE A 231 21.09 -1.44 0.68
CA PHE A 231 21.02 -0.93 2.05
C PHE A 231 22.16 0.04 2.39
N ASP A 232 23.33 -0.11 1.76
CA ASP A 232 24.42 0.87 1.88
C ASP A 232 24.09 2.17 1.12
N GLU A 233 23.47 2.08 -0.06
CA GLU A 233 22.93 3.22 -0.80
C GLU A 233 21.81 3.95 -0.04
N LEU A 234 20.92 3.20 0.64
CA LEU A 234 19.87 3.76 1.49
C LEU A 234 20.46 4.61 2.63
N LYS A 235 21.50 4.10 3.31
CA LYS A 235 22.19 4.85 4.38
C LYS A 235 22.77 6.15 3.84
N MET A 236 23.44 6.10 2.69
CA MET A 236 23.98 7.30 2.04
C MET A 236 22.87 8.30 1.70
N LEU A 237 21.73 7.84 1.18
CA LEU A 237 20.58 8.70 0.88
C LEU A 237 20.02 9.37 2.15
N ILE A 238 19.88 8.62 3.26
CA ILE A 238 19.46 9.16 4.57
C ILE A 238 20.45 10.21 5.08
N GLU A 239 21.75 9.95 4.97
CA GLU A 239 22.80 10.88 5.40
C GLU A 239 22.77 12.20 4.62
N VAL A 240 22.63 12.12 3.29
CA VAL A 240 22.50 13.32 2.44
C VAL A 240 21.24 14.11 2.79
N THR A 241 20.12 13.43 3.08
CA THR A 241 18.88 14.09 3.52
C THR A 241 18.99 14.75 4.88
N ARG A 242 19.73 14.16 5.84
CA ARG A 242 20.05 14.83 7.11
C ARG A 242 20.90 16.07 6.90
N ALA A 243 21.89 15.99 6.01
CA ALA A 243 22.72 17.14 5.66
C ALA A 243 21.87 18.25 5.01
N TRP A 244 20.92 17.90 4.15
CA TRP A 244 19.96 18.83 3.57
C TRP A 244 19.08 19.48 4.65
N ASP A 245 18.40 18.67 5.48
CA ASP A 245 17.46 19.14 6.50
C ASP A 245 18.11 20.03 7.57
N SER A 246 19.40 19.81 7.84
CA SER A 246 20.22 20.64 8.74
C SER A 246 20.49 22.04 8.18
N ASN A 247 20.48 22.20 6.85
CA ASN A 247 20.76 23.45 6.17
C ASN A 247 19.50 24.24 5.75
N VAL A 248 18.33 23.60 5.78
CA VAL A 248 17.05 24.21 5.38
C VAL A 248 16.07 24.37 6.54
N ARG A 249 14.97 25.13 6.33
CA ARG A 249 13.95 25.44 7.34
C ARG A 249 12.54 25.17 6.85
N GLY A 250 11.63 24.95 7.80
CA GLY A 250 10.19 24.87 7.54
C GLY A 250 9.84 23.71 6.60
N SER A 251 9.04 24.00 5.59
CA SER A 251 8.54 23.04 4.59
C SER A 251 9.62 22.48 3.67
N TRP A 252 10.85 23.00 3.69
CA TRP A 252 11.96 22.47 2.88
C TRP A 252 12.59 21.21 3.47
N ARG A 253 12.25 20.87 4.72
CA ARG A 253 12.75 19.66 5.36
C ARG A 253 11.94 18.45 4.92
N LEU A 254 12.65 17.40 4.52
CA LEU A 254 12.05 16.17 3.97
C LEU A 254 11.79 15.13 5.06
N ARG A 255 12.70 15.01 6.04
CA ARG A 255 12.58 14.10 7.20
C ARG A 255 12.43 12.61 6.85
N TYR A 256 12.93 12.20 5.69
CA TYR A 256 13.09 10.79 5.32
C TYR A 256 14.33 10.21 6.00
N TYR A 257 14.12 9.60 7.17
CA TYR A 257 15.17 9.00 7.99
C TYR A 257 14.87 7.51 8.23
N GLU A 258 15.61 6.88 9.14
CA GLU A 258 15.52 5.46 9.49
C GLU A 258 14.09 4.98 9.76
N LYS A 259 13.31 5.76 10.52
CA LYS A 259 11.92 5.44 10.87
C LYS A 259 10.94 5.33 9.69
N CYS A 260 11.35 5.78 8.51
CA CYS A 260 10.55 5.65 7.28
C CYS A 260 10.76 4.31 6.59
N TYR A 261 11.71 3.50 7.06
CA TYR A 261 12.13 2.24 6.45
C TYR A 261 12.06 1.09 7.46
N LEU A 262 11.96 -0.12 6.91
CA LEU A 262 12.22 -1.36 7.63
C LEU A 262 13.68 -1.71 7.31
N LEU A 263 14.60 -1.32 8.18
CA LEU A 263 16.04 -1.36 7.92
C LEU A 263 16.63 -2.76 8.00
N THR A 264 15.96 -3.66 8.70
CA THR A 264 16.37 -5.05 8.84
C THR A 264 15.30 -5.99 8.30
N PHE A 265 15.74 -7.18 7.88
CA PHE A 265 14.81 -8.22 7.43
C PHE A 265 13.90 -8.71 8.56
N GLU A 266 14.37 -8.70 9.81
CA GLU A 266 13.53 -9.08 10.96
C GLU A 266 12.46 -8.03 11.28
N GLU A 267 12.76 -6.73 11.16
CA GLU A 267 11.74 -5.68 11.22
C GLU A 267 10.67 -5.88 10.14
N PHE A 268 11.08 -6.25 8.92
CA PHE A 268 10.16 -6.56 7.83
C PHE A 268 9.29 -7.79 8.13
N LYS A 269 9.88 -8.87 8.64
CA LYS A 269 9.11 -10.08 9.03
C LYS A 269 8.15 -9.83 10.18
N ASN A 270 8.47 -8.90 11.09
CA ASN A 270 7.60 -8.56 12.21
C ASN A 270 6.27 -7.94 11.76
N LEU A 271 6.14 -7.51 10.51
CA LEU A 271 4.84 -7.14 9.92
C LEU A 271 3.82 -8.29 9.90
N ALA A 272 4.28 -9.55 9.93
CA ALA A 272 3.40 -10.72 10.08
C ALA A 272 2.78 -10.84 11.48
N ARG A 273 3.26 -10.07 12.45
CA ARG A 273 2.80 -10.02 13.85
C ARG A 273 2.11 -8.70 14.19
N ASP A 274 1.63 -7.98 13.18
CA ASP A 274 0.91 -6.73 13.35
C ASP A 274 -0.41 -6.97 14.13
N GLU A 275 -0.56 -6.34 15.29
CA GLU A 275 -1.76 -6.45 16.13
C GLU A 275 -3.01 -6.03 15.36
N TRP A 276 -2.88 -5.03 14.47
CA TRP A 276 -4.02 -4.55 13.69
C TRP A 276 -4.46 -5.54 12.61
N LEU A 277 -3.54 -6.37 12.10
CA LEU A 277 -3.85 -7.47 11.20
C LEU A 277 -4.58 -8.59 11.93
N GLU A 278 -4.19 -8.90 13.16
CA GLU A 278 -4.85 -9.89 13.98
C GLU A 278 -6.28 -9.47 14.34
N GLU A 279 -6.48 -8.22 14.77
CA GLU A 279 -7.81 -7.64 15.02
C GLU A 279 -8.69 -7.70 13.76
N PHE A 280 -8.11 -7.41 12.59
CA PHE A 280 -8.79 -7.53 11.31
C PHE A 280 -9.23 -8.97 11.03
N PHE A 281 -8.37 -9.96 11.23
CA PHE A 281 -8.74 -11.36 11.01
C PHE A 281 -9.90 -11.79 11.92
N GLN A 282 -9.87 -11.40 13.21
CA GLN A 282 -10.98 -11.67 14.13
C GLN A 282 -12.29 -11.02 13.66
N TRP A 283 -12.23 -9.79 13.13
CA TRP A 283 -13.40 -9.11 12.56
C TRP A 283 -13.93 -9.83 11.30
N VAL A 284 -13.05 -10.26 10.40
CA VAL A 284 -13.44 -10.98 9.17
C VAL A 284 -13.98 -12.38 9.48
N GLU A 285 -13.42 -13.09 10.45
CA GLU A 285 -13.91 -14.40 10.91
C GLU A 285 -15.38 -14.29 11.33
N ARG A 286 -15.70 -13.31 12.17
CA ARG A 286 -17.09 -13.04 12.55
C ARG A 286 -17.97 -12.68 11.36
N CYS A 287 -17.43 -11.95 10.39
CA CYS A 287 -18.14 -11.67 9.15
C CYS A 287 -18.47 -12.95 8.37
N VAL A 288 -17.51 -13.88 8.27
CA VAL A 288 -17.69 -15.19 7.62
C VAL A 288 -18.74 -16.02 8.34
N GLU A 289 -18.65 -16.16 9.67
CA GLU A 289 -19.59 -16.92 10.50
C GLU A 289 -21.03 -16.44 10.33
N LEU A 290 -21.22 -15.14 10.16
CA LEU A 290 -22.52 -14.49 10.04
C LEU A 290 -22.97 -14.29 8.57
N GLY A 291 -22.23 -14.85 7.61
CA GLY A 291 -22.59 -14.84 6.19
C GLY A 291 -22.49 -13.47 5.51
N PHE A 292 -21.60 -12.60 5.98
CA PHE A 292 -21.32 -11.30 5.37
C PHE A 292 -20.24 -11.40 4.28
N GLY A 293 -20.29 -10.46 3.33
CA GLY A 293 -19.20 -10.09 2.44
C GLY A 293 -18.62 -8.73 2.84
N LEU A 294 -17.60 -8.29 2.12
CA LEU A 294 -16.88 -7.04 2.34
C LEU A 294 -17.05 -6.13 1.12
N TYR A 295 -17.83 -5.06 1.24
CA TYR A 295 -18.03 -4.08 0.18
C TYR A 295 -16.98 -2.96 0.25
N LEU A 296 -16.26 -2.75 -0.85
CA LEU A 296 -15.25 -1.68 -0.95
C LEU A 296 -15.93 -0.32 -1.18
N TYR A 297 -15.62 0.65 -0.32
CA TYR A 297 -16.07 2.04 -0.42
C TYR A 297 -14.91 3.01 -0.17
#